data_AF-A0A2E8X799-F1
#
_entry.id   AF-A0A2E8X799-F1
#
_cell.length_a   1.000
_cell.length_b   1.000
_cell.length_c   1.000
_cell.angle_alpha   90.00
_cell.angle_beta   90.00
_cell.angle_gamma   90.00
#
_symmetry.space_group_name_H-M   'P 1'
#
loop_
_entity.id
_entity.type
_entity.pdbx_description
1 polymer ?
#
loop_
_entity_poly.entity_id
_entity_poly.type
_entity_poly.pdbx_seq_one_letter_code
_entity_poly.pdbx_strand_id
1 'polypeptide(L)'
;MRSEQSNILLKTLEEPPEDVMIILLAKDPNNLLATIVSRCQLLTLEPVSESDIQRYLVSCGLATDVPIEEIAKLSRGRPEWAYRAATNPDILESVKTDIDLFIECLTSGLDQKFNLSRNLSSKFLRDRESVYEFFDIALTWIRDVLLFIHERPSDIINISRKDQIGEFSEILKTEDILKLLKLVRITTDNLRKNVSSSLVLDNLMLKLPTVNSSV
;
A
#
# COMPACT_ATOMS: atom_id res chain seq x y z
N MET A 1 15.69 16.82 -0.39
CA MET A 1 17.15 17.00 -0.22
C MET A 1 17.43 18.46 0.14
N ARG A 2 18.41 18.76 1.00
CA ARG A 2 18.83 20.17 1.21
C ARG A 2 19.59 20.64 -0.05
N SER A 3 19.45 21.91 -0.42
CA SER A 3 19.97 22.48 -1.69
C SER A 3 21.47 22.22 -1.92
N GLU A 4 22.29 22.33 -0.88
CA GLU A 4 23.75 22.12 -0.97
C GLU A 4 24.15 20.67 -1.32
N GLN A 5 23.42 19.69 -0.79
CA GLN A 5 23.70 18.26 -1.04
C GLN A 5 23.40 17.88 -2.49
N SER A 6 22.41 18.54 -3.10
CA SER A 6 22.05 18.31 -4.48
C SER A 6 23.13 18.80 -5.46
N ASN A 7 23.83 19.89 -5.14
CA ASN A 7 24.85 20.46 -6.02
C ASN A 7 26.11 19.60 -6.09
N ILE A 8 26.49 18.93 -4.99
CA ILE A 8 27.64 18.02 -4.97
C ILE A 8 27.35 16.76 -5.79
N LEU A 9 26.14 16.20 -5.64
CA LEU A 9 25.70 15.05 -6.42
C LEU A 9 25.66 15.39 -7.92
N LEU A 10 25.18 16.58 -8.29
CA LEU A 10 25.12 17.02 -9.69
C LEU A 10 26.51 17.05 -10.34
N LYS A 11 27.53 17.62 -9.67
CA LYS A 11 28.90 17.59 -10.18
C LYS A 11 29.42 16.17 -10.39
N THR A 12 29.13 15.28 -9.45
CA THR A 12 29.54 13.87 -9.51
C THR A 12 28.82 13.11 -10.63
N LEU A 13 27.59 13.49 -10.97
CA LEU A 13 26.84 12.90 -12.09
C LEU A 13 27.28 13.47 -13.45
N GLU A 14 27.76 14.71 -13.50
CA GLU A 14 28.28 15.34 -14.73
C GLU A 14 29.66 14.81 -15.11
N GLU A 15 30.53 14.68 -14.11
CA GLU A 15 31.91 14.23 -14.26
C GLU A 15 32.16 13.07 -13.29
N PRO A 16 31.59 11.87 -13.56
CA PRO A 16 31.81 10.71 -12.71
C PRO A 16 33.30 10.32 -12.76
N PRO A 17 33.88 9.83 -11.66
CA PRO A 17 35.23 9.30 -11.67
C PRO A 17 35.38 8.14 -12.66
N GLU A 18 36.59 7.94 -13.18
CA GLU A 18 36.90 6.77 -14.01
C GLU A 18 36.54 5.46 -13.26
N ASP A 19 35.97 4.51 -13.99
CA ASP A 19 35.53 3.20 -13.49
C ASP A 19 34.45 3.19 -12.38
N VAL A 20 33.66 4.27 -12.27
CA VAL A 20 32.53 4.33 -11.32
C VAL A 20 31.18 4.20 -12.02
N MET A 21 30.35 3.26 -11.56
CA MET A 21 28.93 3.17 -11.90
C MET A 21 28.07 3.65 -10.73
N ILE A 22 27.25 4.66 -10.97
CA ILE A 22 26.32 5.22 -9.97
C ILE A 22 24.93 4.67 -10.24
N ILE A 23 24.36 3.98 -9.25
CA ILE A 23 22.97 3.49 -9.29
C ILE A 23 22.14 4.30 -8.30
N LEU A 24 21.16 5.04 -8.81
CA LEU A 24 20.22 5.82 -8.00
C LEU A 24 18.88 5.09 -7.94
N LEU A 25 18.36 4.92 -6.72
CA LEU A 25 17.03 4.36 -6.50
C LEU A 25 16.08 5.49 -6.10
N ALA A 26 14.95 5.59 -6.79
CA ALA A 26 13.90 6.56 -6.50
C ALA A 26 12.52 5.89 -6.60
N LYS A 27 11.66 6.13 -5.61
CA LYS A 27 10.26 5.64 -5.62
C LYS A 27 9.43 6.31 -6.73
N ASP A 28 9.73 7.57 -7.05
CA ASP A 28 9.12 8.32 -8.16
C ASP A 28 10.14 9.36 -8.68
N PRO A 29 10.55 9.29 -9.96
CA PRO A 29 11.51 10.23 -10.54
C PRO A 29 10.98 11.68 -10.56
N ASN A 30 9.67 11.91 -10.52
CA ASN A 30 9.08 13.26 -10.48
C ASN A 30 9.35 13.98 -9.15
N ASN A 31 9.72 13.25 -8.10
CA ASN A 31 10.15 13.84 -6.82
C ASN A 31 11.63 14.23 -6.81
N LEU A 32 12.38 13.94 -7.89
CA LEU A 32 13.76 14.37 -8.07
C LEU A 32 13.84 15.69 -8.84
N LEU A 33 14.94 16.41 -8.68
CA LEU A 33 15.20 17.58 -9.50
C LEU A 33 15.39 17.15 -10.96
N ALA A 34 14.78 17.89 -11.89
CA ALA A 34 14.91 17.64 -13.33
C ALA A 34 16.37 17.56 -13.79
N THR A 35 17.28 18.29 -13.14
CA THR A 35 18.72 18.28 -13.42
C THR A 35 19.41 16.96 -13.09
N ILE A 36 18.93 16.22 -12.09
CA ILE A 36 19.41 14.87 -11.76
C ILE A 36 18.89 13.90 -12.82
N VAL A 37 17.59 13.95 -13.10
CA VAL A 37 16.92 13.04 -14.05
C VAL A 37 17.53 13.17 -15.45
N SER A 38 17.84 14.39 -15.91
CA SER A 38 18.41 14.62 -17.23
C SER A 38 19.84 14.07 -17.42
N ARG A 39 20.52 13.69 -16.33
CA ARG A 39 21.90 13.14 -16.33
C ARG A 39 21.93 11.65 -16.01
N CYS A 40 20.77 11.03 -15.80
CA CYS A 40 20.65 9.60 -15.51
C CYS A 40 19.95 8.89 -16.66
N GLN A 41 20.33 7.64 -16.91
CA GLN A 41 19.49 6.75 -17.70
C GLN A 41 18.33 6.26 -16.83
N LEU A 42 17.10 6.58 -17.23
CA LEU A 42 15.92 6.11 -16.51
C LEU A 42 15.65 4.64 -16.86
N LEU A 43 15.73 3.79 -15.85
CA LEU A 43 15.30 2.39 -15.91
C LEU A 43 14.10 2.21 -14.98
N THR A 44 12.92 2.02 -15.55
CA THR A 44 11.70 1.79 -14.79
C THR A 44 11.57 0.30 -14.48
N LEU A 45 11.46 -0.03 -13.19
CA LEU A 45 11.16 -1.38 -12.74
C LEU A 45 9.64 -1.56 -12.70
N GLU A 46 9.09 -2.20 -13.71
CA GLU A 46 7.66 -2.52 -13.77
C GLU A 46 7.30 -3.69 -12.85
N PRO A 47 6.08 -3.74 -12.30
CA PRO A 47 5.61 -4.88 -11.54
C PRO A 47 5.69 -6.17 -12.36
N VAL A 48 6.14 -7.26 -11.72
CA VAL A 48 6.22 -8.58 -12.36
C VAL A 48 4.80 -9.13 -12.54
N SER A 49 4.57 -9.86 -13.64
CA SER A 49 3.25 -10.42 -13.90
C SER A 49 2.85 -11.45 -12.83
N GLU A 50 1.54 -11.57 -12.57
CA GLU A 50 1.02 -12.54 -11.61
C GLU A 50 1.45 -13.97 -11.95
N SER A 51 1.41 -14.35 -13.23
CA SER A 51 1.79 -15.68 -13.71
C SER A 51 3.28 -15.96 -13.54
N ASP A 52 4.16 -14.96 -13.71
CA ASP A 52 5.58 -15.10 -13.45
C ASP A 52 5.86 -15.32 -11.97
N ILE A 53 5.17 -14.59 -11.08
CA ILE A 53 5.30 -14.78 -9.63
C ILE A 53 4.82 -16.15 -9.22
N GLN A 54 3.66 -16.62 -9.72
CA GLN A 54 3.18 -17.96 -9.43
C GLN A 54 4.20 -19.03 -9.86
N ARG A 55 4.74 -18.93 -11.09
CA ARG A 55 5.78 -19.84 -11.59
C ARG A 55 7.04 -19.81 -10.72
N TYR A 56 7.48 -18.63 -10.32
CA TYR A 56 8.62 -18.46 -9.41
C TYR A 56 8.38 -19.16 -8.07
N LEU A 57 7.24 -18.90 -7.40
CA LEU A 57 6.91 -19.51 -6.12
C LEU A 57 6.81 -21.04 -6.19
N VAL A 58 6.19 -21.58 -7.26
CA VAL A 58 6.14 -23.03 -7.51
C VAL A 58 7.56 -23.60 -7.68
N SER A 59 8.43 -22.91 -8.42
CA SER A 59 9.81 -23.36 -8.65
C SER A 59 10.65 -23.42 -7.37
N CYS A 60 10.30 -22.62 -6.36
CA CYS A 60 10.96 -22.63 -5.06
C CYS A 60 10.57 -23.83 -4.18
N GLY A 61 9.55 -24.62 -4.55
CA GLY A 61 9.14 -25.81 -3.80
C GLY A 61 8.62 -25.51 -2.38
N LEU A 62 7.99 -24.35 -2.20
CA LEU A 62 7.54 -23.88 -0.89
C LEU A 62 6.30 -24.64 -0.41
N ALA A 63 6.27 -25.01 0.87
CA ALA A 63 5.07 -25.49 1.55
C ALA A 63 4.35 -24.29 2.17
N THR A 64 3.19 -23.91 1.63
CA THR A 64 2.36 -22.84 2.16
C THR A 64 0.91 -23.32 2.27
N ASP A 65 0.23 -22.94 3.35
CA ASP A 65 -1.18 -23.26 3.57
C ASP A 65 -2.13 -22.35 2.76
N VAL A 66 -1.61 -21.25 2.21
CA VAL A 66 -2.37 -20.28 1.41
C VAL A 66 -2.12 -20.54 -0.08
N PRO A 67 -3.17 -20.54 -0.92
CA PRO A 67 -3.00 -20.74 -2.36
C PRO A 67 -1.99 -19.78 -2.99
N ILE A 68 -1.11 -20.29 -3.85
CA ILE A 68 -0.05 -19.50 -4.52
C ILE A 68 -0.67 -18.35 -5.34
N GLU A 69 -1.85 -18.55 -5.93
CA GLU A 69 -2.59 -17.50 -6.64
C GLU A 69 -2.91 -16.30 -5.73
N GLU A 70 -3.36 -16.57 -4.49
CA GLU A 70 -3.68 -15.52 -3.52
C GLU A 70 -2.44 -14.72 -3.15
N ILE A 71 -1.33 -15.41 -2.86
CA ILE A 71 -0.05 -14.76 -2.54
C ILE A 71 0.45 -13.93 -3.74
N ALA A 72 0.35 -14.47 -4.95
CA ALA A 72 0.76 -13.77 -6.16
C ALA A 72 -0.06 -12.49 -6.39
N LYS A 73 -1.38 -12.54 -6.21
CA LYS A 73 -2.26 -11.36 -6.29
C LYS A 73 -1.93 -10.32 -5.22
N LEU A 74 -1.84 -10.73 -3.96
CA LEU A 74 -1.49 -9.84 -2.83
C LEU A 74 -0.13 -9.17 -3.00
N SER A 75 0.81 -9.86 -3.66
CA SER A 75 2.14 -9.32 -3.94
C SER A 75 2.11 -8.09 -4.85
N ARG A 76 1.09 -7.95 -5.71
CA ARG A 76 0.97 -6.86 -6.69
C ARG A 76 2.25 -6.68 -7.52
N GLY A 77 2.82 -7.80 -7.97
CA GLY A 77 4.01 -7.80 -8.82
C GLY A 77 5.33 -7.60 -8.07
N ARG A 78 5.38 -7.87 -6.76
CA ARG A 78 6.57 -7.79 -5.90
C ARG A 78 7.07 -9.22 -5.56
N PRO A 79 8.02 -9.79 -6.31
CA PRO A 79 8.43 -11.19 -6.12
C PRO A 79 9.01 -11.48 -4.73
N GLU A 80 9.82 -10.56 -4.19
CA GLU A 80 10.40 -10.70 -2.84
C GLU A 80 9.33 -10.70 -1.75
N TRP A 81 8.32 -9.82 -1.87
CA TRP A 81 7.19 -9.81 -0.95
C TRP A 81 6.43 -11.14 -1.02
N ALA A 82 6.20 -11.65 -2.24
CA ALA A 82 5.51 -12.92 -2.47
C ALA A 82 6.26 -14.10 -1.84
N TYR A 83 7.58 -14.16 -2.03
CA TYR A 83 8.44 -15.19 -1.44
C TYR A 83 8.41 -15.15 0.09
N ARG A 84 8.52 -13.95 0.68
CA ARG A 84 8.44 -13.77 2.13
C ARG A 84 7.06 -14.17 2.66
N ALA A 85 5.98 -13.79 2.00
CA ALA A 85 4.63 -14.16 2.39
C ALA A 85 4.39 -15.69 2.31
N ALA A 86 4.99 -16.35 1.31
CA ALA A 86 4.92 -17.80 1.17
C ALA A 86 5.77 -18.57 2.20
N THR A 87 6.81 -17.96 2.77
CA THR A 87 7.75 -18.58 3.73
C THR A 87 7.53 -18.16 5.18
N ASN A 88 6.80 -17.07 5.41
CA ASN A 88 6.49 -16.54 6.74
C ASN A 88 4.99 -16.25 6.86
N PRO A 89 4.22 -17.11 7.55
CA PRO A 89 2.78 -16.95 7.76
C PRO A 89 2.39 -15.62 8.42
N ASP A 90 3.24 -15.05 9.27
CA ASP A 90 2.98 -13.81 10.00
C ASP A 90 2.71 -12.63 9.06
N ILE A 91 3.28 -12.64 7.85
CA ILE A 91 3.05 -11.59 6.85
C ILE A 91 1.59 -11.62 6.37
N LEU A 92 1.08 -12.80 6.04
CA LEU A 92 -0.30 -12.96 5.59
C LEU A 92 -1.28 -12.71 6.75
N GLU A 93 -0.94 -13.12 7.97
CA GLU A 93 -1.72 -12.81 9.17
C GLU A 93 -1.77 -11.31 9.48
N SER A 94 -0.66 -10.59 9.30
CA SER A 94 -0.63 -9.12 9.44
C SER A 94 -1.51 -8.45 8.39
N VAL A 95 -1.45 -8.88 7.12
CA VAL A 95 -2.33 -8.35 6.06
C VAL A 95 -3.79 -8.58 6.41
N LYS A 96 -4.12 -9.81 6.86
CA LYS A 96 -5.46 -10.19 7.28
C LYS A 96 -5.97 -9.27 8.39
N THR A 97 -5.15 -9.09 9.43
CA THR A 97 -5.45 -8.25 10.59
C THR A 97 -5.65 -6.79 10.20
N ASP A 98 -4.80 -6.26 9.33
CA ASP A 98 -4.89 -4.86 8.87
C ASP A 98 -6.16 -4.62 8.04
N ILE A 99 -6.57 -5.59 7.19
CA ILE A 99 -7.86 -5.54 6.48
C ILE A 99 -9.02 -5.57 7.49
N ASP A 100 -9.00 -6.49 8.44
CA ASP A 100 -10.08 -6.64 9.43
C ASP A 100 -10.24 -5.36 10.28
N LEU A 101 -9.13 -4.76 10.73
CA LEU A 101 -9.13 -3.47 11.45
C LEU A 101 -9.66 -2.31 10.59
N PHE A 102 -9.34 -2.30 9.30
CA PHE A 102 -9.86 -1.28 8.39
C PHE A 102 -11.37 -1.42 8.18
N ILE A 103 -11.85 -2.66 7.97
CA ILE A 103 -13.28 -2.97 7.85
C ILE A 103 -14.01 -2.61 9.13
N GLU A 104 -13.48 -2.97 10.30
CA GLU A 104 -14.06 -2.61 11.60
C GLU A 104 -14.25 -1.09 11.73
N CYS A 105 -13.28 -0.29 11.25
CA CYS A 105 -13.43 1.17 11.26
C CYS A 105 -14.54 1.71 10.35
N LEU A 106 -14.94 0.95 9.33
CA LEU A 106 -16.08 1.30 8.49
C LEU A 106 -17.40 0.87 9.13
N THR A 107 -17.43 -0.10 10.04
CA THR A 107 -18.67 -0.61 10.65
C THR A 107 -18.89 -0.14 12.09
N SER A 108 -17.84 0.35 12.77
CA SER A 108 -17.88 0.70 14.18
C SER A 108 -18.30 2.14 14.48
N GLY A 109 -18.60 2.40 15.76
CA GLY A 109 -18.77 3.73 16.32
C GLY A 109 -17.45 4.49 16.47
N LEU A 110 -17.55 5.78 16.83
CA LEU A 110 -16.38 6.67 16.95
C LEU A 110 -15.36 6.18 17.99
N ASP A 111 -15.80 5.61 19.11
CA ASP A 111 -14.90 5.18 20.18
C ASP A 111 -13.89 4.13 19.69
N GLN A 112 -14.34 3.13 18.92
CA GLN A 112 -13.46 2.13 18.32
C GLN A 112 -12.52 2.76 17.27
N LYS A 113 -13.03 3.68 16.43
CA LYS A 113 -12.19 4.38 15.45
C LYS A 113 -11.05 5.16 16.13
N PHE A 114 -11.34 5.85 17.23
CA PHE A 114 -10.32 6.57 18.00
C PHE A 114 -9.34 5.65 18.73
N ASN A 115 -9.75 4.43 19.12
CA ASN A 115 -8.80 3.42 19.58
C ASN A 115 -7.80 3.05 18.47
N LEU A 116 -8.26 2.81 17.24
CA LEU A 116 -7.36 2.54 16.12
C LEU A 116 -6.45 3.74 15.82
N SER A 117 -6.97 4.97 15.84
CA SER A 117 -6.15 6.18 15.69
C SER A 117 -4.97 6.21 16.67
N ARG A 118 -5.23 5.94 17.96
CA ARG A 118 -4.17 5.87 18.98
C ARG A 118 -3.14 4.78 18.68
N ASN A 119 -3.61 3.59 18.30
CA ASN A 119 -2.76 2.45 17.97
C ASN A 119 -1.87 2.75 16.75
N LEU A 120 -2.46 3.25 15.65
CA LEU A 120 -1.73 3.64 14.45
C LEU A 120 -0.76 4.79 14.72
N SER A 121 -1.14 5.77 15.55
CA SER A 121 -0.25 6.88 15.91
C SER A 121 0.97 6.38 16.72
N SER A 122 0.75 5.49 17.69
CA SER A 122 1.82 4.84 18.46
C SER A 122 2.74 4.01 17.56
N LYS A 123 2.14 3.23 16.64
CA LYS A 123 2.87 2.44 15.64
C LYS A 123 3.69 3.34 14.72
N PHE A 124 3.13 4.46 14.25
CA PHE A 124 3.81 5.42 13.37
C PHE A 124 5.09 6.03 13.97
N LEU A 125 5.13 6.22 15.29
CA LEU A 125 6.32 6.73 15.97
C LEU A 125 7.48 5.71 16.00
N ARG A 126 7.16 4.41 15.93
CA ARG A 126 8.12 3.30 16.02
C ARG A 126 8.49 2.74 14.64
N ASP A 127 7.49 2.61 13.78
CA ASP A 127 7.57 2.02 12.45
C ASP A 127 6.56 2.70 11.52
N ARG A 128 7.07 3.64 10.71
CA ARG A 128 6.26 4.39 9.75
C ARG A 128 5.83 3.54 8.56
N GLU A 129 6.69 2.64 8.10
CA GLU A 129 6.42 1.85 6.90
C GLU A 129 5.23 0.92 7.15
N SER A 130 5.14 0.29 8.32
CA SER A 130 3.98 -0.54 8.66
C SER A 130 2.63 0.21 8.68
N VAL A 131 2.62 1.51 8.99
CA VAL A 131 1.41 2.34 8.92
C VAL A 131 1.11 2.74 7.47
N TYR A 132 2.13 2.98 6.65
CA TYR A 132 1.93 3.18 5.21
C TYR A 132 1.42 1.91 4.53
N GLU A 133 1.89 0.74 4.95
CA GLU A 133 1.40 -0.56 4.49
C GLU A 133 -0.07 -0.77 4.88
N PHE A 134 -0.47 -0.44 6.11
CA PHE A 134 -1.88 -0.46 6.53
C PHE A 134 -2.78 0.35 5.57
N PHE A 135 -2.36 1.58 5.21
CA PHE A 135 -3.13 2.41 4.27
C PHE A 135 -3.11 1.90 2.83
N ASP A 136 -2.01 1.30 2.39
CA ASP A 136 -1.90 0.69 1.07
C ASP A 136 -2.78 -0.57 0.94
N ILE A 137 -2.89 -1.35 2.02
CA ILE A 137 -3.84 -2.47 2.18
C ILE A 137 -5.28 -1.93 2.11
N ALA A 138 -5.60 -0.89 2.89
CA ALA A 138 -6.92 -0.26 2.87
C ALA A 138 -7.29 0.26 1.47
N LEU A 139 -6.37 0.93 0.77
CA LEU A 139 -6.59 1.39 -0.62
C LEU A 139 -6.84 0.24 -1.59
N THR A 140 -6.11 -0.87 -1.42
CA THR A 140 -6.29 -2.07 -2.25
C THR A 140 -7.66 -2.69 -2.02
N TRP A 141 -8.09 -2.81 -0.76
CA TRP A 141 -9.43 -3.30 -0.44
C TRP A 141 -10.53 -2.38 -0.98
N ILE A 142 -10.40 -1.06 -0.81
CA ILE A 142 -11.36 -0.09 -1.37
C ILE A 142 -11.43 -0.20 -2.91
N ARG A 143 -10.28 -0.39 -3.58
CA ARG A 143 -10.21 -0.64 -5.02
C ARG A 143 -10.95 -1.91 -5.40
N ASP A 144 -10.81 -2.99 -4.64
CA ASP A 144 -11.47 -4.25 -4.94
C ASP A 144 -13.00 -4.14 -4.81
N VAL A 145 -13.52 -3.40 -3.83
CA VAL A 145 -14.95 -3.05 -3.75
C VAL A 145 -15.39 -2.26 -4.99
N LEU A 146 -14.60 -1.27 -5.43
CA LEU A 146 -14.91 -0.53 -6.66
C LEU A 146 -14.97 -1.45 -7.90
N LEU A 147 -14.02 -2.36 -8.04
CA LEU A 147 -13.97 -3.30 -9.15
C LEU A 147 -15.15 -4.27 -9.12
N PHE A 148 -15.56 -4.70 -7.94
CA PHE A 148 -16.74 -5.55 -7.78
C PHE A 148 -18.02 -4.82 -8.21
N ILE A 149 -18.21 -3.56 -7.78
CA ILE A 149 -19.35 -2.71 -8.20
C ILE A 149 -19.44 -2.59 -9.73
N HIS A 150 -18.30 -2.58 -10.41
CA HIS A 150 -18.22 -2.45 -11.87
C HIS A 150 -18.07 -3.78 -12.60
N GLU A 151 -18.43 -4.90 -11.97
CA GLU A 151 -18.44 -6.24 -12.58
C GLU A 151 -17.08 -6.69 -13.15
N ARG A 152 -15.98 -6.31 -12.47
CA ARG A 152 -14.60 -6.71 -12.82
C ARG A 152 -13.97 -7.64 -11.78
N PRO A 153 -14.60 -8.77 -11.43
CA PRO A 153 -14.11 -9.64 -10.35
C PRO A 153 -12.78 -10.32 -10.66
N SER A 154 -12.36 -10.41 -11.93
CA SER A 154 -11.04 -10.95 -12.32
C SER A 154 -9.87 -10.07 -11.89
N ASP A 155 -10.13 -8.77 -11.68
CA ASP A 155 -9.10 -7.76 -11.36
C ASP A 155 -8.93 -7.55 -9.83
N ILE A 156 -9.72 -8.28 -9.03
CA ILE A 156 -9.70 -8.25 -7.56
C ILE A 156 -8.44 -8.92 -7.04
N ILE A 157 -7.84 -8.30 -6.03
CA ILE A 157 -6.62 -8.80 -5.37
C ILE A 157 -6.96 -9.66 -4.16
N ASN A 158 -7.86 -9.19 -3.29
CA ASN A 158 -8.24 -9.87 -2.05
C ASN A 158 -9.27 -10.98 -2.30
N ILE A 159 -8.88 -12.00 -3.08
CA ILE A 159 -9.79 -13.05 -3.57
C ILE A 159 -10.43 -13.88 -2.44
N SER A 160 -9.75 -14.07 -1.31
CA SER A 160 -10.30 -14.75 -0.11
C SER A 160 -11.35 -13.93 0.63
N ARG A 161 -11.46 -12.64 0.32
CA ARG A 161 -12.39 -11.68 0.95
C ARG A 161 -13.54 -11.29 0.02
N LYS A 162 -13.74 -12.03 -1.07
CA LYS A 162 -14.71 -11.68 -2.12
C LYS A 162 -16.14 -11.56 -1.62
N ASP A 163 -16.56 -12.39 -0.67
CA ASP A 163 -17.91 -12.32 -0.11
C ASP A 163 -18.11 -11.01 0.68
N GLN A 164 -17.16 -10.66 1.56
CA GLN A 164 -17.18 -9.38 2.28
C GLN A 164 -17.10 -8.18 1.32
N ILE A 165 -16.30 -8.28 0.25
CA ILE A 165 -16.27 -7.26 -0.81
C ILE A 165 -17.65 -7.10 -1.47
N GLY A 166 -18.34 -8.22 -1.73
CA GLY A 166 -19.70 -8.24 -2.26
C GLY A 166 -20.68 -7.53 -1.35
N GLU A 167 -20.69 -7.84 -0.05
CA GLU A 167 -21.54 -7.18 0.95
C GLU A 167 -21.34 -5.66 0.95
N PHE A 168 -20.10 -5.19 0.96
CA PHE A 168 -19.82 -3.75 0.91
C PHE A 168 -20.19 -3.11 -0.42
N SER A 169 -20.16 -3.84 -1.52
CA SER A 169 -20.58 -3.35 -2.84
C SER A 169 -22.10 -3.11 -2.93
N GLU A 170 -22.90 -3.80 -2.12
CA GLU A 170 -24.35 -3.58 -2.04
C GLU A 170 -24.69 -2.31 -1.25
N ILE A 171 -23.83 -1.93 -0.29
CA ILE A 171 -24.06 -0.80 0.62
C ILE A 171 -23.43 0.49 0.11
N LEU A 172 -22.21 0.42 -0.43
CA LEU A 172 -21.44 1.58 -0.86
C LEU A 172 -21.61 1.83 -2.36
N LYS A 173 -21.87 3.08 -2.73
CA LYS A 173 -21.89 3.50 -4.15
C LYS A 173 -20.50 3.93 -4.61
N THR A 174 -20.29 3.97 -5.91
CA THR A 174 -19.05 4.49 -6.52
C THR A 174 -18.63 5.85 -5.93
N GLU A 175 -19.56 6.76 -5.69
CA GLU A 175 -19.26 8.07 -5.07
C GLU A 175 -18.67 7.95 -3.65
N ASP A 176 -19.18 7.01 -2.84
CA ASP A 176 -18.70 6.78 -1.48
C ASP A 176 -17.32 6.15 -1.49
N ILE A 177 -17.10 5.21 -2.41
CA ILE A 177 -15.80 4.59 -2.65
C ILE A 177 -14.76 5.63 -3.11
N LEU A 178 -15.11 6.55 -4.01
CA LEU A 178 -14.22 7.63 -4.44
C LEU A 178 -13.91 8.60 -3.29
N LYS A 179 -14.87 8.90 -2.41
CA LYS A 179 -14.63 9.70 -1.19
C LYS A 179 -13.67 8.99 -0.25
N LEU A 180 -13.85 7.69 -0.01
CA LEU A 180 -12.94 6.87 0.80
C LEU A 180 -11.52 6.84 0.23
N LEU A 181 -11.37 6.57 -1.07
CA LEU A 181 -10.07 6.59 -1.77
C LEU A 181 -9.37 7.93 -1.58
N LYS A 182 -10.09 9.03 -1.80
CA LYS A 182 -9.54 10.38 -1.64
C LYS A 182 -9.13 10.66 -0.20
N LEU A 183 -9.97 10.27 0.76
CA LEU A 183 -9.73 10.48 2.18
C LEU A 183 -8.46 9.73 2.64
N VAL A 184 -8.34 8.45 2.33
CA VAL A 184 -7.17 7.62 2.69
C VAL A 184 -5.88 8.14 2.03
N ARG A 185 -5.93 8.56 0.75
CA ARG A 185 -4.78 9.16 0.06
C ARG A 185 -4.34 10.46 0.73
N ILE A 186 -5.26 11.38 1.02
CA ILE A 186 -4.96 12.64 1.71
C ILE A 186 -4.36 12.38 3.10
N THR A 187 -4.88 11.40 3.84
CA THR A 187 -4.32 11.01 5.14
C THR A 187 -2.87 10.53 4.99
N THR A 188 -2.62 9.65 4.02
CA THR A 188 -1.27 9.12 3.77
C THR A 188 -0.29 10.23 3.38
N ASP A 189 -0.71 11.16 2.52
CA ASP A 189 0.11 12.31 2.12
C ASP A 189 0.38 13.26 3.30
N ASN A 190 -0.58 13.46 4.19
CA ASN A 190 -0.40 14.28 5.38
C ASN A 190 0.52 13.62 6.41
N LEU A 191 0.49 12.29 6.54
CA LEU A 191 1.45 11.53 7.37
C LEU A 191 2.88 11.57 6.83
N ARG A 192 3.05 11.71 5.50
CA ARG A 192 4.38 11.90 4.89
C ARG A 192 4.93 13.31 5.09
N LYS A 193 4.05 14.27 5.39
CA LYS A 193 4.43 15.65 5.77
C LYS A 193 4.71 15.70 7.28
N ASN A 194 5.39 16.76 7.72
CA ASN A 194 5.71 17.00 9.14
C ASN A 194 4.48 17.44 9.98
N VAL A 195 3.33 16.79 9.82
CA VAL A 195 2.12 17.03 10.61
C VAL A 195 2.06 16.00 11.75
N SER A 196 1.48 16.36 12.89
CA SER A 196 1.25 15.41 13.99
C SER A 196 0.43 14.21 13.52
N SER A 197 0.95 12.98 13.70
CA SER A 197 0.29 11.74 13.29
C SER A 197 -1.07 11.55 13.96
N SER A 198 -1.18 11.90 15.24
CA SER A 198 -2.46 11.81 15.98
C SER A 198 -3.54 12.67 15.34
N LEU A 199 -3.23 13.92 15.03
CA LEU A 199 -4.18 14.86 14.43
C LEU A 199 -4.65 14.38 13.04
N VAL A 200 -3.72 13.87 12.23
CA VAL A 200 -4.03 13.35 10.89
C VAL A 200 -4.93 12.12 10.99
N LEU A 201 -4.63 11.20 11.89
CA LEU A 201 -5.40 9.97 12.09
C LEU A 201 -6.76 10.24 12.72
N ASP A 202 -6.85 11.13 13.71
CA ASP A 202 -8.13 11.55 14.31
C ASP A 202 -9.03 12.22 13.26
N ASN A 203 -8.46 13.03 12.37
CA ASN A 203 -9.21 13.65 11.29
C ASN A 203 -9.74 12.62 10.29
N LEU A 204 -8.97 11.55 10.01
CA LEU A 204 -9.44 10.42 9.23
C LEU A 204 -10.64 9.77 9.92
N MET A 205 -10.52 9.43 11.21
CA MET A 205 -11.58 8.72 11.95
C MET A 205 -12.90 9.47 11.98
N LEU A 206 -12.85 10.81 12.12
CA LEU A 206 -14.04 11.67 12.09
C LEU A 206 -14.72 11.73 10.71
N LYS A 207 -13.98 11.49 9.64
CA LYS A 207 -14.46 11.60 8.25
C LYS A 207 -14.80 10.25 7.63
N LEU A 208 -14.34 9.15 8.22
CA LEU A 208 -14.69 7.82 7.76
C LEU A 208 -16.20 7.58 7.96
N PRO A 209 -16.92 7.14 6.91
CA PRO A 209 -18.32 6.77 7.06
C PRO A 209 -18.45 5.62 8.06
N THR A 210 -19.62 5.54 8.69
CA THR A 210 -20.05 4.31 9.37
C THR A 210 -21.13 3.67 8.51
N VAL A 211 -20.84 2.46 8.08
CA VAL A 211 -21.66 1.61 7.24
C VAL A 211 -22.41 0.67 8.17
N ASN A 212 -23.73 0.69 8.13
CA ASN A 212 -24.55 -0.28 8.86
C ASN A 212 -24.49 -1.62 8.12
N SER A 213 -23.40 -2.34 8.29
CA SER A 213 -23.27 -3.71 7.84
C SER A 213 -23.80 -4.67 8.90
N SER A 214 -24.35 -5.82 8.49
CA SER A 214 -24.80 -6.88 9.40
C SER A 214 -23.68 -7.84 9.82
N VAL A 215 -22.41 -7.44 9.59
CA VAL A 215 -21.18 -8.21 9.85
C VAL A 215 -20.80 -8.18 11.32
#